data_AF-A0A7C8IAB9-F1
#
_entry.id   AF-A0A7C8IAB9-F1
#
_cell.length_a   1.000
_cell.length_b   1.000
_cell.length_c   1.000
_cell.angle_alpha   90.00
_cell.angle_beta   90.00
_cell.angle_gamma   90.00
#
_symmetry.space_group_name_H-M   'P 1'
#
loop_
_entity.id
_entity.type
_entity.pdbx_description
1 polymer ?
#
loop_
_entity_poly.entity_id
_entity_poly.type
_entity_poly.pdbx_seq_one_letter_code
_entity_poly.pdbx_strand_id
1 'polypeptide(L)'
;MTDNNPAMPEEEAARVKREGTDESTDEDLAKMLRDLDEEMENAQEKKKKKKKKEMEDKTDDENVVSDTKREDSMSATDGDGDGDIPVMKSESNDKPLDDRVAPSHSSSTPFDDNPPQSLQDSQQPSPAEPDEFATLMQDIEPLDSAKHADLIVDIDTRLPYRHGWPLLPVLPVTTTHDNIPKLLGAASPHVNALRELLRPFLGSPPVTVAHRFNAGTAPNKATLTLCVQADMPTAANSKSTAAADKSTTAADAPPNANWLAAIRAFRTYTHTHNLTLSIEILDPRAWSPGLYTLPILATETELVKTIKKKQHGIVKLLNECGAPWTSLDFSYRGLGRKRAECKPTVRVGTPVSNRAVWWERVVKELEGKCEGKFEVEIAFAQMVKYAAV
;
A
#
# COMPACT_ATOMS: atom_id res chain seq x y z
N MET A 1 -44.71 -51.40 23.04
CA MET A 1 -44.05 -52.42 22.20
C MET A 1 -42.65 -51.91 21.93
N THR A 2 -41.69 -52.65 22.49
CA THR A 2 -40.26 -52.73 22.14
C THR A 2 -39.43 -51.45 22.12
N ASP A 3 -38.83 -51.20 23.29
CA ASP A 3 -37.44 -50.76 23.45
C ASP A 3 -36.48 -51.55 22.54
N ASN A 4 -35.45 -50.88 22.01
CA ASN A 4 -34.15 -51.50 21.71
C ASN A 4 -33.12 -50.42 21.37
N ASN A 5 -32.28 -50.11 22.34
CA ASN A 5 -31.03 -49.38 22.18
C ASN A 5 -29.88 -50.36 22.53
N PRO A 6 -29.08 -50.83 21.57
CA PRO A 6 -27.96 -51.71 21.89
C PRO A 6 -26.76 -50.88 22.37
N ALA A 7 -26.40 -51.09 23.63
CA ALA A 7 -25.14 -50.66 24.21
C ALA A 7 -23.96 -51.35 23.49
N MET A 8 -22.97 -50.57 23.06
CA MET A 8 -21.66 -51.10 22.69
C MET A 8 -20.77 -51.29 23.91
N PRO A 9 -19.87 -52.30 23.92
CA PRO A 9 -19.12 -52.69 25.10
C PRO A 9 -17.89 -51.79 25.34
N GLU A 10 -17.76 -51.30 26.58
CA GLU A 10 -16.54 -50.74 27.15
C GLU A 10 -15.47 -51.83 27.30
N GLU A 11 -14.73 -52.18 26.23
CA GLU A 11 -13.54 -53.02 26.43
C GLU A 11 -12.44 -52.88 25.35
N GLU A 12 -12.30 -51.70 24.75
CA GLU A 12 -11.20 -51.44 23.78
C GLU A 12 -10.50 -50.08 23.97
N ALA A 13 -10.56 -49.49 25.17
CA ALA A 13 -9.90 -48.21 25.49
C ALA A 13 -8.55 -48.35 26.23
N ALA A 14 -8.06 -49.58 26.48
CA ALA A 14 -6.90 -49.81 27.35
C ALA A 14 -5.63 -50.35 26.65
N ARG A 15 -5.56 -50.39 25.31
CA ARG A 15 -4.42 -51.00 24.60
C ARG A 15 -3.73 -50.12 23.53
N VAL A 16 -3.82 -48.79 23.65
CA VAL A 16 -3.04 -47.84 22.84
C VAL A 16 -2.36 -46.78 23.73
N LYS A 17 -1.64 -47.24 24.76
CA LYS A 17 -0.70 -46.41 25.55
C LYS A 17 0.59 -47.19 25.71
N ARG A 18 1.39 -47.27 24.65
CA ARG A 18 2.82 -47.66 24.66
C ARG A 18 3.37 -47.56 23.24
N GLU A 19 3.43 -46.35 22.70
CA GLU A 19 4.37 -46.03 21.62
C GLU A 19 5.12 -44.76 22.04
N GLY A 20 6.44 -44.84 21.91
CA GLY A 20 7.41 -44.01 22.60
C GLY A 20 7.36 -42.55 22.15
N THR A 21 7.36 -41.66 23.13
CA THR A 21 7.91 -40.32 22.98
C THR A 21 9.42 -40.47 22.85
N ASP A 22 9.90 -40.46 21.61
CA ASP A 22 11.33 -40.38 21.30
C ASP A 22 11.83 -38.97 21.68
N GLU A 23 12.39 -38.85 22.89
CA GLU A 23 13.08 -37.63 23.38
C GLU A 23 14.36 -37.31 22.57
N SER A 24 14.67 -38.11 21.54
CA SER A 24 15.87 -37.97 20.70
C SER A 24 15.85 -36.76 19.77
N THR A 25 14.70 -36.19 19.42
CA THR A 25 14.64 -35.15 18.37
C THR A 25 15.00 -33.74 18.85
N ASP A 26 14.78 -33.44 20.13
CA ASP A 26 14.98 -32.09 20.67
C ASP A 26 16.46 -31.79 20.97
N GLU A 27 17.24 -32.78 21.41
CA GLU A 27 18.69 -32.62 21.58
C GLU A 27 19.43 -32.47 20.25
N ASP A 28 19.00 -33.20 19.22
CA ASP A 28 19.56 -33.09 17.87
C ASP A 28 19.27 -31.73 17.23
N LEU A 29 18.06 -31.19 17.43
CA LEU A 29 17.71 -29.84 16.97
C LEU A 29 18.52 -28.76 17.71
N ALA A 30 18.68 -28.89 19.03
CA ALA A 30 19.46 -27.96 19.84
C ALA A 30 20.97 -28.03 19.52
N LYS A 31 21.48 -29.18 19.08
CA LYS A 31 22.85 -29.31 18.57
C LYS A 31 23.00 -28.64 17.21
N MET A 32 22.04 -28.85 16.30
CA MET A 32 22.08 -28.26 14.96
C MET A 32 22.04 -26.71 14.99
N LEU A 33 21.28 -26.12 15.92
CA LEU A 33 21.24 -24.67 16.11
C LEU A 33 22.57 -24.11 16.63
N ARG A 34 23.23 -24.81 17.58
CA ARG A 34 24.56 -24.40 18.09
C ARG A 34 25.64 -24.45 17.03
N ASP A 35 25.63 -25.52 16.23
CA ASP A 35 26.59 -25.70 15.13
C ASP A 35 26.42 -24.57 14.07
N LEU A 36 25.18 -24.10 13.83
CA LEU A 36 24.88 -23.01 12.90
C LEU A 36 25.37 -21.64 13.41
N ASP A 37 25.20 -21.36 14.70
CA ASP A 37 25.65 -20.11 15.32
C ASP A 37 27.19 -19.99 15.31
N GLU A 38 27.89 -21.10 15.59
CA GLU A 38 29.36 -21.14 15.53
C GLU A 38 29.87 -20.96 14.09
N GLU A 39 29.18 -21.50 13.09
CA GLU A 39 29.54 -21.30 11.67
C GLU A 39 29.35 -19.83 11.24
N MET A 40 28.26 -19.18 11.69
CA MET A 40 28.03 -17.76 11.44
C MET A 40 29.09 -16.86 12.08
N GLU A 41 29.49 -17.14 13.32
CA GLU A 41 30.51 -16.36 14.03
C GLU A 41 31.88 -16.48 13.33
N ASN A 42 32.27 -17.70 12.94
CA ASN A 42 33.47 -17.96 12.16
C ASN A 42 33.46 -17.23 10.79
N ALA A 43 32.31 -17.20 10.12
CA ALA A 43 32.17 -16.48 8.85
C ALA A 43 32.31 -14.96 9.01
N GLN A 44 31.79 -14.39 10.11
CA GLN A 44 31.96 -12.98 10.42
C GLN A 44 33.42 -12.62 10.73
N GLU A 45 34.13 -13.47 11.47
CA GLU A 45 35.54 -13.25 11.81
C GLU A 45 36.44 -13.31 10.56
N LYS A 46 36.17 -14.25 9.64
CA LYS A 46 36.85 -14.31 8.33
C LYS A 46 36.62 -13.04 7.50
N LYS A 47 35.40 -12.50 7.48
CA LYS A 47 35.09 -11.22 6.81
C LYS A 47 35.85 -10.04 7.43
N LYS A 48 35.94 -9.98 8.76
CA LYS A 48 36.74 -8.95 9.47
C LYS A 48 38.23 -9.03 9.13
N LYS A 49 38.81 -10.24 9.13
CA LYS A 49 40.22 -10.48 8.77
C LYS A 49 40.50 -10.08 7.32
N LYS A 50 39.61 -10.42 6.38
CA LYS A 50 39.73 -10.01 4.97
C LYS A 50 39.70 -8.50 4.79
N LYS A 51 38.74 -7.80 5.43
CA LYS A 51 38.62 -6.34 5.35
C LYS A 51 39.82 -5.61 5.98
N LYS A 52 40.40 -6.17 7.04
CA LYS A 52 41.62 -5.62 7.65
C LYS A 52 42.81 -5.72 6.68
N LYS A 53 43.00 -6.88 6.04
CA LYS A 53 44.05 -7.09 5.04
C LYS A 53 43.92 -6.14 3.83
N GLU A 54 42.71 -5.93 3.33
CA GLU A 54 42.44 -5.00 2.22
C GLU A 54 42.70 -3.52 2.57
N MET A 55 42.67 -3.16 3.86
CA MET A 55 43.04 -1.80 4.30
C MET A 55 44.56 -1.65 4.47
N GLU A 56 45.26 -2.68 4.93
CA GLU A 56 46.73 -2.65 5.06
C GLU A 56 47.41 -2.59 3.68
N ASP A 57 46.88 -3.30 2.66
CA ASP A 57 47.43 -3.26 1.29
C ASP A 57 47.21 -1.92 0.55
N LYS A 58 46.40 -0.99 1.10
CA LYS A 58 46.12 0.32 0.46
C LYS A 58 46.98 1.47 0.98
N THR A 59 47.75 1.26 2.05
CA THR A 59 48.51 2.35 2.70
C THR A 59 49.92 2.55 2.17
N ASP A 60 50.42 1.69 1.29
CA ASP A 60 51.81 1.72 0.84
C ASP A 60 52.06 2.46 -0.49
N ASP A 61 51.00 2.91 -1.20
CA ASP A 61 51.13 3.50 -2.56
C ASP A 61 51.01 5.04 -2.64
N GLU A 62 50.78 5.77 -1.55
CA GLU A 62 50.54 7.24 -1.61
C GLU A 62 51.69 8.13 -1.10
N ASN A 63 52.93 7.62 -1.01
CA ASN A 63 54.05 8.44 -0.49
C ASN A 63 55.22 8.60 -1.47
N VAL A 64 54.94 9.04 -2.71
CA VAL A 64 55.98 9.59 -3.61
C VAL A 64 55.38 10.69 -4.50
N VAL A 65 56.10 11.83 -4.59
CA VAL A 65 55.92 12.96 -5.54
C VAL A 65 54.85 14.00 -5.10
N SER A 66 55.09 15.31 -4.93
CA SER A 66 56.21 16.20 -5.24
C SER A 66 56.08 17.53 -4.50
N ASP A 67 57.21 18.02 -3.99
CA ASP A 67 57.53 19.44 -3.84
C ASP A 67 57.35 20.20 -5.17
N THR A 68 56.54 21.27 -5.19
CA THR A 68 56.70 22.34 -6.19
C THR A 68 56.23 23.70 -5.64
N LYS A 69 57.20 24.46 -5.13
CA LYS A 69 57.52 25.85 -5.50
C LYS A 69 56.36 26.85 -5.71
N ARG A 70 56.05 27.56 -4.62
CA ARG A 70 55.98 29.03 -4.44
C ARG A 70 56.27 29.88 -5.69
N GLU A 71 55.31 30.72 -6.12
CA GLU A 71 55.53 32.13 -6.53
C GLU A 71 54.26 32.98 -6.28
N ASP A 72 54.52 34.22 -5.90
CA ASP A 72 53.61 35.30 -5.57
C ASP A 72 52.80 35.83 -6.77
N SER A 73 51.59 36.34 -6.54
CA SER A 73 51.13 37.55 -7.23
C SER A 73 49.89 38.15 -6.57
N MET A 74 50.08 39.37 -6.08
CA MET A 74 49.05 40.35 -5.75
C MET A 74 48.15 40.67 -6.96
N SER A 75 46.85 40.87 -6.73
CA SER A 75 46.14 42.05 -7.27
C SER A 75 44.77 42.18 -6.61
N ALA A 76 44.58 43.30 -5.93
CA ALA A 76 43.28 43.82 -5.54
C ALA A 76 42.54 44.34 -6.79
N THR A 77 41.26 44.02 -6.89
CA THR A 77 40.31 44.80 -7.69
C THR A 77 38.99 44.87 -6.93
N ASP A 78 38.76 46.03 -6.32
CA ASP A 78 37.44 46.52 -5.97
C ASP A 78 36.60 46.64 -7.25
N GLY A 79 35.38 46.13 -7.20
CA GLY A 79 34.45 46.13 -8.32
C GLY A 79 33.04 46.28 -7.80
N ASP A 80 32.68 47.53 -7.48
CA ASP A 80 31.30 47.96 -7.29
C ASP A 80 30.52 47.72 -8.59
N GLY A 81 29.58 46.78 -8.54
CA GLY A 81 28.67 46.47 -9.64
C GLY A 81 27.23 46.64 -9.16
N ASP A 82 26.72 47.87 -9.26
CA ASP A 82 25.29 48.17 -9.24
C ASP A 82 24.63 47.45 -10.43
N GLY A 83 23.94 46.34 -10.14
CA GLY A 83 23.13 45.60 -11.08
C GLY A 83 21.66 45.98 -10.93
N ASP A 84 21.21 46.90 -11.78
CA ASP A 84 19.81 47.24 -11.98
C ASP A 84 18.96 45.99 -12.24
N ILE A 85 17.98 45.75 -11.37
CA ILE A 85 16.95 44.72 -11.53
C ILE A 85 15.85 45.27 -12.45
N PRO A 86 15.55 44.65 -13.61
CA PRO A 86 14.42 45.08 -14.42
C PRO A 86 13.11 44.63 -13.75
N VAL A 87 12.37 45.62 -13.26
CA VAL A 87 10.98 45.51 -12.82
C VAL A 87 10.12 45.10 -14.02
N MET A 88 9.79 43.82 -14.13
CA MET A 88 8.74 43.37 -15.05
C MET A 88 7.38 43.80 -14.49
N LYS A 89 6.81 44.85 -15.10
CA LYS A 89 5.40 45.23 -14.95
C LYS A 89 4.54 44.11 -15.51
N SER A 90 3.81 43.43 -14.64
CA SER A 90 2.67 42.59 -15.01
C SER A 90 1.50 43.50 -15.40
N GLU A 91 1.28 43.68 -16.69
CA GLU A 91 0.06 44.31 -17.20
C GLU A 91 -1.14 43.40 -16.95
N SER A 92 -2.04 43.88 -16.10
CA SER A 92 -3.39 43.39 -15.89
C SER A 92 -4.23 43.66 -17.14
N ASN A 93 -4.50 42.62 -17.94
CA ASN A 93 -5.47 42.65 -19.02
C ASN A 93 -6.86 42.30 -18.45
N ASP A 94 -7.48 43.26 -17.79
CA ASP A 94 -8.92 43.25 -17.53
C ASP A 94 -9.64 43.69 -18.80
N LYS A 95 -10.31 42.75 -19.48
CA LYS A 95 -11.34 43.06 -20.48
C LYS A 95 -12.70 42.58 -19.98
N PRO A 96 -13.69 43.47 -19.87
CA PRO A 96 -15.07 43.08 -19.64
C PRO A 96 -15.67 42.61 -20.96
N LEU A 97 -16.24 41.41 -20.99
CA LEU A 97 -17.14 40.98 -22.07
C LEU A 97 -18.56 41.07 -21.55
N ASP A 98 -19.18 42.21 -21.86
CA ASP A 98 -20.61 42.42 -21.82
C ASP A 98 -21.25 41.96 -23.13
N ASP A 99 -22.47 41.47 -22.96
CA ASP A 99 -23.61 41.52 -23.86
C ASP A 99 -23.70 40.71 -25.17
N ARG A 100 -24.76 39.88 -25.15
CA ARG A 100 -25.80 39.71 -26.18
C ARG A 100 -25.36 39.26 -27.58
N VAL A 101 -25.71 38.02 -27.94
CA VAL A 101 -26.47 37.71 -29.17
C VAL A 101 -27.25 36.40 -28.97
N ALA A 102 -28.58 36.48 -28.96
CA ALA A 102 -29.44 35.37 -29.37
C ALA A 102 -29.49 35.33 -30.90
N PRO A 103 -29.59 34.15 -31.53
CA PRO A 103 -30.78 33.96 -32.35
C PRO A 103 -31.38 32.55 -32.25
N SER A 104 -32.70 32.57 -32.17
CA SER A 104 -33.63 31.53 -32.61
C SER A 104 -33.24 30.90 -33.96
N HIS A 105 -33.18 29.57 -34.03
CA HIS A 105 -33.62 28.83 -35.21
C HIS A 105 -34.27 27.50 -34.82
N SER A 106 -35.58 27.48 -35.07
CA SER A 106 -36.44 26.33 -35.26
C SER A 106 -35.93 25.44 -36.42
N SER A 107 -35.79 24.14 -36.17
CA SER A 107 -35.93 23.14 -37.24
C SER A 107 -36.72 21.95 -36.73
N SER A 108 -38.01 22.01 -36.98
CA SER A 108 -38.94 20.89 -37.03
C SER A 108 -38.48 19.90 -38.11
N THR A 109 -38.13 18.67 -37.71
CA THR A 109 -38.05 17.53 -38.63
C THR A 109 -39.40 16.80 -38.64
N PRO A 110 -39.84 16.29 -39.80
CA PRO A 110 -41.18 15.75 -39.98
C PRO A 110 -41.31 14.35 -39.35
N PHE A 111 -42.50 14.13 -38.82
CA PHE A 111 -43.10 12.83 -38.52
C PHE A 111 -43.03 11.94 -39.76
N ASP A 112 -42.32 10.81 -39.66
CA ASP A 112 -42.56 9.65 -40.52
C ASP A 112 -43.41 8.65 -39.73
N ASP A 113 -44.70 8.66 -40.06
CA ASP A 113 -45.66 7.61 -39.70
C ASP A 113 -45.28 6.32 -40.44
N ASN A 114 -44.72 5.35 -39.71
CA ASN A 114 -44.65 3.97 -40.18
C ASN A 114 -45.53 3.09 -39.28
N PRO A 115 -46.49 2.33 -39.86
CA PRO A 115 -47.41 1.49 -39.09
C PRO A 115 -46.69 0.29 -38.46
N PRO A 116 -47.21 -0.22 -37.32
CA PRO A 116 -46.59 -1.34 -36.60
C PRO A 116 -46.80 -2.65 -37.36
N GLN A 117 -45.73 -3.24 -37.88
CA GLN A 117 -45.75 -4.64 -38.27
C GLN A 117 -45.58 -5.51 -37.01
N SER A 118 -46.67 -6.16 -36.65
CA SER A 118 -46.74 -7.25 -35.69
C SER A 118 -45.99 -8.47 -36.23
N LEU A 119 -44.75 -8.67 -35.79
CA LEU A 119 -44.09 -9.97 -35.82
C LEU A 119 -44.04 -10.52 -34.40
N GLN A 120 -45.05 -11.31 -34.07
CA GLN A 120 -45.06 -12.21 -32.91
C GLN A 120 -44.09 -13.36 -33.19
N ASP A 121 -42.79 -13.15 -32.94
CA ASP A 121 -41.89 -14.26 -32.70
C ASP A 121 -41.96 -14.62 -31.22
N SER A 122 -42.65 -15.73 -30.94
CA SER A 122 -42.65 -16.42 -29.66
C SER A 122 -41.26 -16.95 -29.34
N GLN A 123 -40.37 -16.08 -28.87
CA GLN A 123 -39.22 -16.52 -28.08
C GLN A 123 -39.72 -16.83 -26.68
N GLN A 124 -40.05 -18.11 -26.50
CA GLN A 124 -40.21 -18.73 -25.20
C GLN A 124 -38.95 -18.41 -24.37
N PRO A 125 -39.06 -17.72 -23.22
CA PRO A 125 -37.89 -17.43 -22.40
C PRO A 125 -37.25 -18.76 -22.00
N SER A 126 -36.00 -18.95 -22.43
CA SER A 126 -35.16 -20.04 -21.95
C SER A 126 -35.24 -20.03 -20.42
N PRO A 127 -35.47 -21.18 -19.75
CA PRO A 127 -35.51 -21.25 -18.30
C PRO A 127 -34.25 -20.57 -17.78
N ALA A 128 -34.44 -19.52 -16.96
CA ALA A 128 -33.37 -18.76 -16.37
C ALA A 128 -32.40 -19.76 -15.72
N GLU A 129 -31.17 -19.82 -16.22
CA GLU A 129 -30.15 -20.63 -15.59
C GLU A 129 -30.05 -20.18 -14.12
N PRO A 130 -30.02 -21.14 -13.17
CA PRO A 130 -29.94 -20.81 -11.76
C PRO A 130 -28.77 -19.86 -11.55
N ASP A 131 -29.03 -18.77 -10.84
CA ASP A 131 -28.09 -17.70 -10.56
C ASP A 131 -26.83 -18.28 -9.89
N GLU A 132 -25.81 -18.65 -10.69
CA GLU A 132 -24.57 -19.28 -10.24
C GLU A 132 -23.87 -18.46 -9.15
N PHE A 133 -24.13 -17.15 -9.13
CA PHE A 133 -23.65 -16.23 -8.12
C PHE A 133 -24.24 -16.51 -6.74
N ALA A 134 -25.52 -16.87 -6.65
CA ALA A 134 -26.18 -17.20 -5.40
C ALA A 134 -25.61 -18.50 -4.80
N THR A 135 -25.25 -19.48 -5.64
CA THR A 135 -24.57 -20.71 -5.21
C THR A 135 -23.16 -20.43 -4.70
N LEU A 136 -22.39 -19.58 -5.38
CA LEU A 136 -21.03 -19.22 -4.95
C LEU A 136 -20.99 -18.52 -3.58
N MET A 137 -22.03 -17.76 -3.24
CA MET A 137 -22.15 -17.07 -1.95
C MET A 137 -22.56 -18.01 -0.80
N GLN A 138 -23.21 -19.14 -1.09
CA GLN A 138 -23.64 -20.11 -0.07
C GLN A 138 -22.51 -21.04 0.41
N ASP A 139 -21.47 -21.23 -0.40
CA ASP A 139 -20.32 -22.09 -0.09
C ASP A 139 -19.13 -21.34 0.56
N ILE A 140 -19.33 -20.09 0.98
CA ILE A 140 -18.30 -19.37 1.76
C ILE A 140 -18.27 -19.97 3.17
N GLU A 141 -17.42 -20.97 3.37
CA GLU A 141 -17.24 -21.61 4.68
C GLU A 141 -16.98 -20.59 5.79
N PRO A 142 -17.49 -20.85 7.01
CA PRO A 142 -17.34 -19.93 8.14
C PRO A 142 -15.88 -19.61 8.45
N LEU A 143 -15.67 -18.36 8.88
CA LEU A 143 -14.40 -17.61 8.98
C LEU A 143 -13.25 -18.31 9.76
N ASP A 144 -13.54 -19.35 10.53
CA ASP A 144 -12.67 -19.94 11.56
C ASP A 144 -12.05 -21.28 11.18
N SER A 145 -12.17 -21.74 9.93
CA SER A 145 -11.44 -22.95 9.51
C SER A 145 -9.92 -22.68 9.52
N ALA A 146 -9.15 -23.55 10.17
CA ALA A 146 -7.68 -23.40 10.31
C ALA A 146 -6.94 -23.29 8.95
N LYS A 147 -7.59 -23.72 7.85
CA LYS A 147 -7.09 -23.56 6.48
C LYS A 147 -7.09 -22.10 6.00
N HIS A 148 -7.88 -21.21 6.63
CA HIS A 148 -7.91 -19.79 6.29
C HIS A 148 -6.88 -18.94 7.04
N ALA A 149 -6.19 -19.49 8.05
CA ALA A 149 -5.16 -18.75 8.79
C ALA A 149 -3.99 -18.33 7.88
N ASP A 150 -3.57 -19.22 6.96
CA ASP A 150 -2.53 -18.93 5.97
C ASP A 150 -2.95 -17.86 4.96
N LEU A 151 -4.26 -17.63 4.77
CA LEU A 151 -4.76 -16.66 3.81
C LEU A 151 -4.66 -15.20 4.30
N ILE A 152 -4.53 -14.98 5.61
CA ILE A 152 -4.50 -13.63 6.21
C ILE A 152 -3.11 -12.99 6.08
N VAL A 153 -2.05 -13.79 5.98
CA VAL A 153 -0.65 -13.34 6.06
C VAL A 153 -0.24 -12.39 4.90
N ASP A 154 -0.96 -12.44 3.78
CA ASP A 154 -0.59 -11.69 2.56
C ASP A 154 -1.40 -10.40 2.35
N ILE A 155 -2.29 -10.05 3.28
CA ILE A 155 -3.13 -8.87 3.13
C ILE A 155 -2.34 -7.62 3.52
N ASP A 156 -2.29 -6.66 2.59
CA ASP A 156 -1.65 -5.38 2.82
C ASP A 156 -2.57 -4.48 3.66
N THR A 157 -2.20 -4.29 4.93
CA THR A 157 -2.86 -3.38 5.88
C THR A 157 -1.93 -2.28 6.37
N ARG A 158 -0.79 -2.09 5.70
CA ARG A 158 0.31 -1.23 6.17
C ARG A 158 -0.06 0.26 6.22
N LEU A 159 -1.12 0.65 5.51
CA LEU A 159 -1.60 2.03 5.45
C LEU A 159 -3.09 2.08 5.84
N PRO A 160 -3.51 2.93 6.79
CA PRO A 160 -4.87 2.88 7.34
C PRO A 160 -5.98 3.25 6.33
N TYR A 161 -5.63 3.96 5.25
CA TYR A 161 -6.54 4.38 4.19
C TYR A 161 -6.48 3.49 2.94
N ARG A 162 -5.72 2.38 2.99
CA ARG A 162 -5.44 1.50 1.85
C ARG A 162 -5.35 0.05 2.30
N HIS A 163 -6.15 -0.80 1.70
CA HIS A 163 -6.11 -2.25 1.92
C HIS A 163 -5.93 -2.96 0.59
N GLY A 164 -5.32 -4.13 0.59
CA GLY A 164 -5.19 -4.87 -0.65
C GLY A 164 -4.63 -6.26 -0.51
N TRP A 165 -4.59 -6.95 -1.65
CA TRP A 165 -4.01 -8.27 -1.76
C TRP A 165 -3.53 -8.52 -3.21
N PRO A 166 -2.36 -9.15 -3.42
CA PRO A 166 -1.34 -9.50 -2.40
C PRO A 166 -0.66 -8.22 -1.87
N LEU A 167 0.53 -8.35 -1.26
CA LEU A 167 1.31 -7.21 -0.80
C LEU A 167 1.53 -6.18 -1.93
N LEU A 168 0.91 -5.00 -1.80
CA LEU A 168 0.88 -4.02 -2.89
C LEU A 168 2.18 -3.21 -2.98
N PRO A 169 2.46 -2.56 -4.12
CA PRO A 169 3.57 -1.60 -4.23
C PRO A 169 3.33 -0.42 -3.27
N VAL A 170 4.34 0.00 -2.50
CA VAL A 170 4.23 1.11 -1.53
C VAL A 170 4.09 2.45 -2.26
N LEU A 171 3.30 3.38 -1.72
CA LEU A 171 3.09 4.69 -2.33
C LEU A 171 4.38 5.56 -2.35
N PRO A 172 4.53 6.50 -3.29
CA PRO A 172 3.65 6.75 -4.43
C PRO A 172 3.83 5.68 -5.51
N VAL A 173 2.76 5.43 -6.25
CA VAL A 173 2.76 4.51 -7.39
C VAL A 173 2.26 5.24 -8.63
N THR A 174 2.78 4.84 -9.78
CA THR A 174 2.28 5.21 -11.09
C THR A 174 1.06 4.35 -11.42
N THR A 175 0.02 5.00 -11.95
CA THR A 175 -1.19 4.36 -12.45
C THR A 175 -1.25 4.54 -13.96
N THR A 176 -1.42 3.47 -14.73
CA THR A 176 -1.69 3.55 -16.18
C THR A 176 -2.87 2.67 -16.55
N HIS A 177 -3.61 3.07 -17.58
CA HIS A 177 -4.74 2.31 -18.13
C HIS A 177 -4.43 1.74 -19.52
N ASP A 178 -3.15 1.80 -19.91
CA ASP A 178 -2.69 1.28 -21.20
C ASP A 178 -2.56 -0.24 -21.13
N ASN A 179 -2.80 -0.91 -22.26
CA ASN A 179 -2.57 -2.35 -22.43
C ASN A 179 -3.33 -3.25 -21.44
N ILE A 180 -4.47 -2.80 -20.90
CA ILE A 180 -5.34 -3.64 -20.08
C ILE A 180 -5.91 -4.77 -20.96
N PRO A 181 -5.73 -6.05 -20.57
CA PRO A 181 -6.29 -7.17 -21.33
C PRO A 181 -7.80 -7.01 -21.52
N LYS A 182 -8.32 -7.33 -22.72
CA LYS A 182 -9.78 -7.23 -23.01
C LYS A 182 -10.64 -7.99 -22.00
N LEU A 183 -10.13 -9.13 -21.50
CA LEU A 183 -10.77 -9.95 -20.46
C LEU A 183 -11.00 -9.19 -19.13
N LEU A 184 -10.25 -8.12 -18.90
CA LEU A 184 -10.31 -7.26 -17.71
C LEU A 184 -10.67 -5.82 -18.07
N GLY A 185 -11.19 -5.58 -19.28
CA GLY A 185 -11.71 -4.28 -19.68
C GLY A 185 -12.92 -3.87 -18.84
N ALA A 186 -13.28 -2.59 -18.87
CA ALA A 186 -14.39 -2.04 -18.08
C ALA A 186 -15.74 -2.72 -18.34
N ALA A 187 -15.96 -3.18 -19.57
CA ALA A 187 -17.15 -3.92 -20.00
C ALA A 187 -16.99 -5.45 -19.92
N SER A 188 -15.88 -5.95 -19.37
CA SER A 188 -15.65 -7.40 -19.31
C SER A 188 -16.62 -8.08 -18.32
N PRO A 189 -17.03 -9.33 -18.60
CA PRO A 189 -17.85 -10.11 -17.69
C PRO A 189 -17.20 -10.25 -16.30
N HIS A 190 -15.87 -10.40 -16.22
CA HIS A 190 -15.17 -10.54 -14.96
C HIS A 190 -15.20 -9.27 -14.11
N VAL A 191 -14.99 -8.09 -14.71
CA VAL A 191 -15.05 -6.83 -13.95
C VAL A 191 -16.47 -6.58 -13.44
N ASN A 192 -17.50 -6.94 -14.22
CA ASN A 192 -18.89 -6.86 -13.78
C ASN A 192 -19.16 -7.84 -12.63
N ALA A 193 -18.77 -9.11 -12.76
CA ALA A 193 -18.92 -10.11 -11.71
C ALA A 193 -18.19 -9.69 -10.42
N LEU A 194 -16.98 -9.14 -10.52
CA LEU A 194 -16.24 -8.61 -9.38
C LEU A 194 -16.95 -7.40 -8.75
N ARG A 195 -17.59 -6.53 -9.53
CA ARG A 195 -18.39 -5.42 -8.99
C ARG A 195 -19.60 -5.93 -8.20
N GLU A 196 -20.32 -6.90 -8.74
CA GLU A 196 -21.45 -7.54 -8.04
C GLU A 196 -20.98 -8.28 -6.78
N LEU A 197 -19.85 -8.99 -6.87
CA LEU A 197 -19.22 -9.72 -5.76
C LEU A 197 -18.84 -8.80 -4.60
N LEU A 198 -18.26 -7.63 -4.91
CA LEU A 198 -17.82 -6.68 -3.90
C LEU A 198 -18.96 -5.85 -3.31
N ARG A 199 -20.13 -5.83 -3.96
CA ARG A 199 -21.23 -4.94 -3.60
C ARG A 199 -21.78 -5.14 -2.19
N PRO A 200 -22.03 -6.37 -1.71
CA PRO A 200 -22.55 -6.60 -0.37
C PRO A 200 -21.61 -6.08 0.73
N PHE A 201 -20.31 -6.01 0.45
CA PHE A 201 -19.28 -5.63 1.42
C PHE A 201 -18.99 -4.13 1.41
N LEU A 202 -18.92 -3.54 0.21
CA LEU A 202 -18.39 -2.19 0.00
C LEU A 202 -19.45 -1.20 -0.55
N GLY A 203 -20.71 -1.63 -0.70
CA GLY A 203 -21.75 -0.85 -1.38
C GLY A 203 -21.55 -0.85 -2.90
N SER A 204 -21.77 0.27 -3.58
CA SER A 204 -21.52 0.36 -5.03
C SER A 204 -20.28 1.21 -5.33
N PRO A 205 -19.06 0.78 -4.94
CA PRO A 205 -17.87 1.59 -5.10
C PRO A 205 -17.52 1.75 -6.59
N PRO A 206 -16.91 2.89 -6.98
CA PRO A 206 -16.22 2.98 -8.25
C PRO A 206 -15.12 1.93 -8.36
N VAL A 207 -15.13 1.16 -9.45
CA VAL A 207 -14.16 0.09 -9.72
C VAL A 207 -13.52 0.33 -11.08
N THR A 208 -12.19 0.30 -11.13
CA THR A 208 -11.42 0.36 -12.38
C THR A 208 -10.29 -0.65 -12.36
N VAL A 209 -9.85 -1.12 -13.53
CA VAL A 209 -8.65 -1.94 -13.66
C VAL A 209 -7.53 -1.05 -14.22
N ALA A 210 -6.37 -1.11 -13.59
CA ALA A 210 -5.20 -0.33 -13.98
C ALA A 210 -3.92 -1.11 -13.67
N HIS A 211 -2.82 -0.72 -14.32
CA HIS A 211 -1.49 -1.10 -13.85
C HIS A 211 -1.09 -0.16 -12.70
N ARG A 212 -0.71 -0.73 -11.56
CA ARG A 212 -0.22 -0.03 -10.35
C ARG A 212 1.21 -0.47 -10.07
N PHE A 213 2.18 0.43 -10.14
CA PHE A 213 3.59 0.07 -9.96
C PHE A 213 4.44 1.26 -9.49
N ASN A 214 5.59 1.00 -8.87
CA ASN A 214 6.53 2.05 -8.50
C ASN A 214 7.27 2.60 -9.72
N ALA A 215 7.59 3.90 -9.72
CA ALA A 215 8.31 4.55 -10.80
C ALA A 215 9.62 3.80 -11.13
N GLY A 216 9.93 3.68 -12.42
CA GLY A 216 11.06 2.88 -12.91
C GLY A 216 10.76 1.39 -13.12
N THR A 217 9.59 0.90 -12.70
CA THR A 217 9.12 -0.45 -13.01
C THR A 217 8.28 -0.45 -14.28
N ALA A 218 8.48 -1.41 -15.18
CA ALA A 218 7.63 -1.54 -16.36
C ALA A 218 6.27 -2.20 -16.01
N PRO A 219 5.14 -1.72 -16.58
CA PRO A 219 3.86 -2.40 -16.45
C PRO A 219 3.92 -3.84 -16.96
N ASN A 220 3.36 -4.79 -16.21
CA ASN A 220 3.26 -6.19 -16.61
C ASN A 220 2.02 -6.85 -15.98
N LYS A 221 1.83 -8.16 -16.19
CA LYS A 221 0.66 -8.88 -15.65
C LYS A 221 0.56 -8.82 -14.12
N ALA A 222 1.68 -8.83 -13.40
CA ALA A 222 1.69 -8.75 -11.94
C ALA A 222 1.34 -7.35 -11.40
N THR A 223 1.40 -6.32 -12.23
CA THR A 223 1.03 -4.96 -11.84
C THR A 223 -0.45 -4.64 -12.09
N LEU A 224 -1.20 -5.55 -12.74
CA LEU A 224 -2.65 -5.40 -12.92
C LEU A 224 -3.34 -5.42 -11.56
N THR A 225 -4.15 -4.41 -11.32
CA THR A 225 -4.83 -4.20 -10.04
C THR A 225 -6.26 -3.71 -10.28
N LEU A 226 -7.22 -4.39 -9.64
CA LEU A 226 -8.58 -3.92 -9.44
C LEU A 226 -8.56 -2.81 -8.38
N CYS A 227 -8.69 -1.56 -8.82
CA CYS A 227 -8.73 -0.39 -7.96
C CYS A 227 -10.18 -0.12 -7.56
N VAL A 228 -10.46 -0.22 -6.26
CA VAL A 228 -11.79 -0.04 -5.67
C VAL A 228 -11.74 1.18 -4.76
N GLN A 229 -12.60 2.17 -5.02
CA GLN A 229 -12.67 3.36 -4.19
C GLN A 229 -13.80 3.21 -3.17
N ALA A 230 -13.46 3.04 -1.90
CA ALA A 230 -14.42 2.85 -0.82
C ALA A 230 -14.08 3.75 0.36
N ASP A 231 -15.11 4.31 1.00
CA ASP A 231 -14.92 5.14 2.18
C ASP A 231 -14.32 4.30 3.31
N MET A 232 -13.09 4.65 3.69
CA MET A 232 -12.41 3.95 4.76
C MET A 232 -12.80 4.58 6.10
N PRO A 233 -13.15 3.77 7.10
CA PRO A 233 -13.47 4.27 8.44
C PRO A 233 -12.21 4.86 9.06
N THR A 234 -12.15 6.19 9.08
CA THR A 234 -11.08 6.90 9.79
C THR A 234 -11.40 6.97 11.28
N ALA A 235 -10.38 6.99 12.14
CA ALA A 235 -10.55 7.14 13.59
C ALA A 235 -11.32 8.42 14.01
N ALA A 236 -11.44 9.39 13.10
CA ALA A 236 -12.27 10.58 13.29
C ALA A 236 -13.77 10.27 13.09
N ASN A 237 -14.12 9.39 12.15
CA ASN A 237 -15.50 9.04 11.82
C ASN A 237 -16.11 8.04 12.81
N SER A 238 -15.29 7.22 13.46
CA SER A 238 -15.76 6.21 14.43
C SER A 238 -16.39 6.80 15.70
N LYS A 239 -16.17 8.09 16.00
CA LYS A 239 -16.81 8.76 17.14
C LYS A 239 -18.25 9.20 16.87
N SER A 240 -18.67 9.26 15.60
CA SER A 240 -19.99 9.78 15.23
C SER A 240 -21.11 8.74 15.27
N THR A 241 -20.79 7.44 15.27
CA THR A 241 -21.79 6.35 15.20
C THR A 241 -22.02 5.62 16.52
N ALA A 242 -21.24 5.93 17.57
CA ALA A 242 -21.36 5.32 18.89
C ALA A 242 -22.63 5.72 19.67
N ALA A 243 -23.52 6.53 19.09
CA ALA A 243 -24.83 6.88 19.65
C ALA A 243 -26.00 6.11 19.00
N ALA A 244 -25.74 5.18 18.08
CA ALA A 244 -26.77 4.31 17.52
C ALA A 244 -26.98 3.07 18.43
N ASP A 245 -28.25 2.86 18.75
CA ASP A 245 -28.87 1.88 19.64
C ASP A 245 -28.11 0.61 20.07
N LYS A 246 -28.21 0.37 21.38
CA LYS A 246 -27.63 -0.73 22.17
C LYS A 246 -28.38 -2.06 22.00
N SER A 247 -28.82 -2.39 20.80
CA SER A 247 -29.63 -3.59 20.51
C SER A 247 -28.96 -4.45 19.45
N THR A 248 -27.85 -5.11 19.80
CA THR A 248 -27.04 -5.84 18.83
C THR A 248 -27.34 -7.35 18.84
N THR A 249 -28.09 -7.79 17.82
CA THR A 249 -28.04 -9.16 17.31
C THR A 249 -26.82 -9.28 16.39
N ALA A 250 -26.43 -10.48 15.94
CA ALA A 250 -25.19 -10.77 15.19
C ALA A 250 -25.01 -10.03 13.83
N ALA A 251 -25.81 -9.00 13.53
CA ALA A 251 -25.66 -8.09 12.40
C ALA A 251 -24.69 -6.92 12.67
N ASP A 252 -24.25 -6.70 13.92
CA ASP A 252 -23.34 -5.61 14.28
C ASP A 252 -21.86 -5.99 14.16
N ALA A 253 -21.48 -6.56 13.01
CA ALA A 253 -20.08 -6.55 12.63
C ALA A 253 -19.62 -5.08 12.55
N PRO A 254 -18.46 -4.72 13.12
CA PRO A 254 -17.96 -3.35 13.01
C PRO A 254 -17.92 -2.97 11.53
N PRO A 255 -18.34 -1.75 11.14
CA PRO A 255 -18.43 -1.32 9.73
C PRO A 255 -17.11 -1.42 8.95
N ASN A 256 -16.04 -1.80 9.63
CA ASN A 256 -14.67 -1.88 9.16
C ASN A 256 -14.23 -3.33 8.85
N ALA A 257 -15.05 -4.35 9.10
CA ALA A 257 -14.69 -5.76 8.82
C ALA A 257 -14.96 -6.18 7.36
N ASN A 258 -15.74 -5.38 6.62
CA ASN A 258 -16.24 -5.81 5.32
C ASN A 258 -15.16 -5.83 4.23
N TRP A 259 -14.13 -4.99 4.31
CA TRP A 259 -13.04 -5.01 3.32
C TRP A 259 -12.27 -6.33 3.36
N LEU A 260 -12.15 -6.97 4.53
CA LEU A 260 -11.47 -8.25 4.65
C LEU A 260 -12.27 -9.36 3.97
N ALA A 261 -13.59 -9.39 4.19
CA ALA A 261 -14.50 -10.31 3.50
C ALA A 261 -14.49 -10.08 1.98
N ALA A 262 -14.47 -8.81 1.55
CA ALA A 262 -14.35 -8.42 0.15
C ALA A 262 -13.06 -8.94 -0.51
N ILE A 263 -11.90 -8.77 0.15
CA ILE A 263 -10.61 -9.27 -0.35
C ILE A 263 -10.63 -10.80 -0.45
N ARG A 264 -11.22 -11.50 0.52
CA ARG A 264 -11.35 -12.96 0.48
C ARG A 264 -12.23 -13.42 -0.68
N ALA A 265 -13.40 -12.81 -0.85
CA ALA A 265 -14.29 -13.10 -1.96
C ALA A 265 -13.60 -12.86 -3.31
N PHE A 266 -12.92 -11.73 -3.46
CA PHE A 266 -12.11 -11.40 -4.63
C PHE A 266 -11.03 -12.47 -4.90
N ARG A 267 -10.29 -12.88 -3.86
CA ARG A 267 -9.23 -13.90 -3.97
C ARG A 267 -9.79 -15.24 -4.43
N THR A 268 -10.90 -15.69 -3.85
CA THR A 268 -11.59 -16.91 -4.28
C THR A 268 -11.99 -16.82 -5.74
N TYR A 269 -12.64 -15.71 -6.14
CA TYR A 269 -13.07 -15.50 -7.53
C TYR A 269 -11.89 -15.53 -8.52
N THR A 270 -10.83 -14.77 -8.23
CA THR A 270 -9.64 -14.70 -9.10
C THR A 270 -8.92 -16.03 -9.22
N HIS A 271 -8.84 -16.82 -8.13
CA HIS A 271 -8.25 -18.15 -8.16
C HIS A 271 -9.07 -19.12 -9.02
N THR A 272 -10.39 -19.20 -8.78
CA THR A 272 -11.30 -20.08 -9.54
C THR A 272 -11.27 -19.80 -11.04
N HIS A 273 -11.12 -18.53 -11.42
CA HIS A 273 -11.09 -18.10 -12.82
C HIS A 273 -9.67 -17.95 -13.40
N ASN A 274 -8.62 -18.37 -12.67
CA ASN A 274 -7.22 -18.25 -13.07
C ASN A 274 -6.80 -16.83 -13.52
N LEU A 275 -7.29 -15.81 -12.83
CA LEU A 275 -7.00 -14.41 -13.11
C LEU A 275 -5.75 -13.95 -12.33
N THR A 276 -4.74 -13.44 -13.04
CA THR A 276 -3.63 -12.72 -12.42
C THR A 276 -4.01 -11.26 -12.22
N LEU A 277 -4.60 -10.94 -11.05
CA LEU A 277 -5.11 -9.61 -10.73
C LEU A 277 -4.97 -9.35 -9.23
N SER A 278 -4.37 -8.22 -8.86
CA SER A 278 -4.35 -7.73 -7.48
C SER A 278 -5.64 -6.96 -7.17
N ILE A 279 -6.00 -6.79 -5.90
CA ILE A 279 -7.04 -5.85 -5.46
C ILE A 279 -6.44 -4.76 -4.58
N GLU A 280 -6.85 -3.53 -4.82
CA GLU A 280 -6.55 -2.38 -3.97
C GLU A 280 -7.82 -1.62 -3.65
N ILE A 281 -8.18 -1.61 -2.36
CA ILE A 281 -9.28 -0.82 -1.80
C ILE A 281 -8.66 0.44 -1.18
N LEU A 282 -9.01 1.61 -1.69
CA LEU A 282 -8.42 2.88 -1.29
C LEU A 282 -9.50 3.92 -0.98
N ASP A 283 -9.25 4.74 0.04
CA ASP A 283 -10.07 5.93 0.30
C ASP A 283 -10.08 6.86 -0.94
N PRO A 284 -11.24 7.29 -1.45
CA PRO A 284 -11.31 8.14 -2.65
C PRO A 284 -10.44 9.40 -2.55
N ARG A 285 -10.29 9.97 -1.35
CA ARG A 285 -9.46 11.17 -1.11
C ARG A 285 -7.97 10.90 -1.28
N ALA A 286 -7.53 9.67 -1.00
CA ALA A 286 -6.16 9.22 -1.25
C ALA A 286 -5.90 8.87 -2.73
N TRP A 287 -6.95 8.64 -3.52
CA TRP A 287 -6.82 8.39 -4.97
C TRP A 287 -6.65 9.69 -5.76
N SER A 288 -7.53 10.67 -5.56
CA SER A 288 -7.47 11.98 -6.22
C SER A 288 -8.07 13.06 -5.31
N PRO A 289 -7.29 14.08 -4.90
CA PRO A 289 -5.98 14.47 -5.42
C PRO A 289 -4.79 13.72 -4.81
N GLY A 290 -5.01 12.82 -3.86
CA GLY A 290 -3.97 12.16 -3.09
C GLY A 290 -3.78 12.76 -1.70
N LEU A 291 -2.83 12.20 -0.94
CA LEU A 291 -2.53 12.69 0.39
C LEU A 291 -1.93 14.09 0.37
N TYR A 292 -2.46 14.96 1.22
CA TYR A 292 -1.91 16.28 1.45
C TYR A 292 -0.61 16.16 2.24
N THR A 293 0.38 16.95 1.81
CA THR A 293 1.67 17.09 2.49
C THR A 293 1.88 18.56 2.80
N LEU A 294 1.82 18.92 4.08
CA LEU A 294 1.94 20.30 4.55
C LEU A 294 3.22 20.47 5.36
N PRO A 295 3.97 21.57 5.22
CA PRO A 295 5.19 21.77 5.98
C PRO A 295 4.88 21.98 7.46
N ILE A 296 5.82 21.54 8.31
CA ILE A 296 5.90 21.95 9.72
C ILE A 296 6.52 23.35 9.75
N LEU A 297 5.82 24.30 10.35
CA LEU A 297 6.27 25.70 10.42
C LEU A 297 7.27 25.91 11.53
N ALA A 298 8.12 26.92 11.37
CA ALA A 298 9.05 27.35 12.42
C ALA A 298 8.34 27.78 13.72
N THR A 299 7.08 28.23 13.63
CA THR A 299 6.24 28.60 14.78
C THR A 299 5.77 27.39 15.59
N GLU A 300 5.86 26.17 15.05
CA GLU A 300 5.49 24.92 15.74
C GLU A 300 6.69 24.42 16.55
N THR A 301 7.12 25.25 17.51
CA THR A 301 8.39 25.13 18.26
C THR A 301 8.57 23.77 18.92
N GLU A 302 7.51 23.17 19.46
CA GLU A 302 7.54 21.85 20.10
C GLU A 302 7.88 20.71 19.11
N LEU A 303 7.30 20.74 17.90
CA LEU A 303 7.61 19.76 16.86
C LEU A 303 9.03 19.97 16.34
N VAL A 304 9.42 21.22 16.05
CA VAL A 304 10.77 21.56 15.57
C VAL A 304 11.83 21.13 16.59
N LYS A 305 11.62 21.37 17.88
CA LYS A 305 12.51 20.93 18.96
C LYS A 305 12.60 19.41 19.03
N THR A 306 11.47 18.71 18.87
CA THR A 306 11.43 17.24 18.84
C THR A 306 12.23 16.70 17.65
N ILE A 307 12.04 17.26 16.45
CA ILE A 307 12.79 16.89 15.23
C ILE A 307 14.28 17.04 15.47
N LYS A 308 14.74 18.23 15.89
CA LYS A 308 16.18 18.49 16.15
C LYS A 308 16.78 17.50 17.15
N LYS A 309 16.04 17.19 18.22
CA LYS A 309 16.49 16.25 19.26
C LYS A 309 16.59 14.80 18.74
N LYS A 310 15.67 14.37 17.87
CA LYS A 310 15.51 12.96 17.49
C LYS A 310 16.16 12.62 16.13
N GLN A 311 16.38 13.61 15.26
CA GLN A 311 16.85 13.41 13.89
C GLN A 311 18.13 12.58 13.81
N HIS A 312 19.15 12.89 14.61
CA HIS A 312 20.40 12.12 14.59
C HIS A 312 20.18 10.64 14.99
N GLY A 313 19.35 10.39 16.00
CA GLY A 313 19.01 9.04 16.44
C GLY A 313 18.17 8.26 15.42
N ILE A 314 17.34 8.95 14.64
CA ILE A 314 16.59 8.38 13.51
C ILE A 314 17.55 8.02 12.38
N VAL A 315 18.43 8.94 11.97
CA VAL A 315 19.42 8.70 10.90
C VAL A 315 20.34 7.54 11.27
N LYS A 316 20.82 7.48 12.52
CA LYS A 316 21.63 6.36 13.00
C LYS A 316 20.91 5.02 12.85
N LEU A 317 19.64 4.93 13.28
CA LEU A 317 18.81 3.75 13.09
C LEU A 317 18.67 3.36 11.61
N LEU A 318 18.39 4.33 10.74
CA LEU A 318 18.24 4.09 9.30
C LEU A 318 19.53 3.57 8.66
N ASN A 319 20.69 4.03 9.12
CA ASN A 319 21.99 3.55 8.64
C ASN A 319 22.33 2.14 9.16
N GLU A 320 21.89 1.80 10.37
CA GLU A 320 22.16 0.51 11.02
C GLU A 320 21.17 -0.60 10.64
N CYS A 321 20.04 -0.28 10.00
CA CYS A 321 19.02 -1.27 9.67
C CYS A 321 19.39 -2.21 8.50
N GLY A 322 20.47 -1.92 7.76
CA GLY A 322 20.94 -2.76 6.65
C GLY A 322 20.08 -2.70 5.38
N ALA A 323 19.21 -1.68 5.26
CA ALA A 323 18.42 -1.42 4.05
C ALA A 323 18.70 0.00 3.52
N PRO A 324 18.78 0.17 2.18
CA PRO A 324 19.05 1.47 1.59
C PRO A 324 17.84 2.40 1.76
N TRP A 325 18.09 3.64 2.15
CA TRP A 325 17.11 4.73 2.22
C TRP A 325 17.65 5.96 1.49
N THR A 326 16.76 6.87 1.10
CA THR A 326 17.07 8.01 0.22
C THR A 326 16.74 9.35 0.83
N SER A 327 15.65 9.44 1.59
CA SER A 327 15.22 10.70 2.19
C SER A 327 14.61 10.47 3.57
N LEU A 328 14.69 11.50 4.39
CA LEU A 328 14.06 11.58 5.71
C LEU A 328 13.39 12.95 5.80
N ASP A 329 12.06 12.96 5.78
CA ASP A 329 11.26 14.17 5.72
C ASP A 329 10.32 14.26 6.93
N PHE A 330 10.07 15.48 7.41
CA PHE A 330 9.13 15.74 8.50
C PHE A 330 8.05 16.70 7.99
N SER A 331 6.80 16.25 7.98
CA SER A 331 5.68 17.02 7.44
C SER A 331 4.37 16.63 8.10
N TYR A 332 3.32 17.40 7.91
CA TYR A 332 1.96 16.96 8.17
C TYR A 332 1.45 16.16 6.96
N ARG A 333 0.91 14.97 7.20
CA ARG A 333 0.33 14.10 6.17
C ARG A 333 -1.11 13.75 6.53
N GLY A 334 -2.00 13.70 5.55
CA GLY A 334 -3.39 13.33 5.78
C GLY A 334 -4.27 13.39 4.53
N LEU A 335 -5.51 12.94 4.69
CA LEU A 335 -6.55 12.95 3.64
C LEU A 335 -7.19 14.34 3.47
N GLY A 336 -7.02 15.23 4.45
CA GLY A 336 -7.65 16.54 4.49
C GLY A 336 -6.74 17.66 4.01
N ARG A 337 -7.34 18.75 3.49
CA ARG A 337 -6.59 19.91 2.96
C ARG A 337 -5.99 20.76 4.08
N LYS A 338 -6.58 20.69 5.26
CA LYS A 338 -6.22 21.55 6.40
C LYS A 338 -5.24 20.83 7.30
N ARG A 339 -4.35 21.60 7.95
CA ARG A 339 -3.38 21.05 8.90
C ARG A 339 -4.04 20.28 10.05
N ALA A 340 -5.19 20.73 10.55
CA ALA A 340 -5.93 20.05 11.62
C ALA A 340 -6.46 18.66 11.22
N GLU A 341 -6.55 18.38 9.92
CA GLU A 341 -7.00 17.10 9.34
C GLU A 341 -5.80 16.20 8.97
N CYS A 342 -4.57 16.68 9.22
CA CYS A 342 -3.33 15.99 8.97
C CYS A 342 -2.60 15.71 10.28
N LYS A 343 -1.73 14.72 10.30
CA LYS A 343 -0.90 14.38 11.46
C LYS A 343 0.57 14.62 11.17
N PRO A 344 1.36 15.09 12.15
CA PRO A 344 2.81 15.13 12.01
C PRO A 344 3.31 13.72 11.68
N THR A 345 4.14 13.61 10.66
CA THR A 345 4.59 12.35 10.09
C THR A 345 6.09 12.42 9.78
N VAL A 346 6.83 11.41 10.20
CA VAL A 346 8.18 11.13 9.72
C VAL A 346 8.06 10.23 8.50
N ARG A 347 8.53 10.71 7.35
CA ARG A 347 8.48 9.97 6.09
C ARG A 347 9.89 9.53 5.69
N VAL A 348 10.05 8.23 5.47
CA VAL A 348 11.32 7.62 5.04
C VAL A 348 11.18 7.18 3.60
N GLY A 349 11.95 7.81 2.71
CA GLY A 349 12.06 7.39 1.32
C GLY A 349 13.01 6.21 1.17
N THR A 350 12.64 5.19 0.40
CA THR A 350 13.52 4.05 0.09
C THR A 350 13.19 3.45 -1.29
N PRO A 351 14.19 2.95 -2.04
CA PRO A 351 13.97 2.26 -3.31
C PRO A 351 13.45 0.83 -3.15
N VAL A 352 13.48 0.29 -1.92
CA VAL A 352 13.10 -1.11 -1.60
C VAL A 352 12.07 -1.15 -0.49
N SER A 353 11.05 -0.34 -0.64
CA SER A 353 9.98 -0.09 0.36
C SER A 353 9.19 -1.34 0.77
N ASN A 354 9.20 -2.40 -0.03
CA ASN A 354 8.55 -3.67 0.30
C ASN A 354 9.39 -4.63 1.17
N ARG A 355 10.63 -4.30 1.54
CA ARG A 355 11.42 -5.19 2.42
C ARG A 355 10.81 -5.27 3.83
N ALA A 356 10.71 -6.48 4.37
CA ALA A 356 10.17 -6.77 5.70
C ALA A 356 10.79 -5.93 6.82
N VAL A 357 12.12 -5.70 6.78
CA VAL A 357 12.85 -4.90 7.78
C VAL A 357 12.25 -3.50 8.00
N TRP A 358 11.69 -2.88 6.96
CA TRP A 358 11.03 -1.58 7.10
C TRP A 358 9.82 -1.65 8.02
N TRP A 359 8.96 -2.64 7.80
CA TRP A 359 7.65 -2.75 8.44
C TRP A 359 7.70 -3.47 9.79
N GLU A 360 8.55 -4.50 9.90
CA GLU A 360 8.61 -5.33 11.10
C GLU A 360 9.46 -4.73 12.22
N ARG A 361 10.49 -3.94 11.84
CA ARG A 361 11.48 -3.37 12.77
C ARG A 361 11.52 -1.85 12.71
N VAL A 362 11.87 -1.27 11.55
CA VAL A 362 12.19 0.16 11.48
C VAL A 362 11.00 1.04 11.84
N VAL A 363 9.80 0.77 11.30
CA VAL A 363 8.58 1.52 11.62
C VAL A 363 8.33 1.52 13.13
N LYS A 364 8.33 0.36 13.78
CA LYS A 364 8.11 0.23 15.23
C LYS A 364 9.15 0.98 16.06
N GLU A 365 10.43 0.87 15.69
CA GLU A 365 11.51 1.60 16.38
C GLU A 365 11.40 3.12 16.19
N LEU A 366 10.98 3.58 15.01
CA LEU A 366 10.75 5.00 14.74
C LEU A 366 9.55 5.54 15.53
N GLU A 367 8.45 4.80 15.59
CA GLU A 367 7.28 5.16 16.41
C GLU A 367 7.68 5.31 17.89
N GLY A 368 8.46 4.36 18.41
CA GLY A 368 9.04 4.42 19.75
C GLY A 368 9.95 5.63 19.95
N LYS A 369 10.85 5.93 19.00
CA LYS A 369 11.74 7.10 19.07
C LYS A 369 10.98 8.43 19.02
N CYS A 370 9.87 8.48 18.28
CA CYS A 370 9.02 9.65 18.10
C CYS A 370 8.01 9.84 19.23
N GLU A 371 7.92 8.91 20.20
CA GLU A 371 7.05 9.01 21.39
C GLU A 371 5.58 9.25 21.01
N GLY A 372 5.12 8.69 19.88
CA GLY A 372 3.76 8.88 19.35
C GLY A 372 3.44 10.30 18.86
N LYS A 373 4.41 11.23 18.85
CA LYS A 373 4.21 12.59 18.33
C LYS A 373 4.15 12.66 16.81
N PHE A 374 4.75 11.68 16.15
CA PHE A 374 4.75 11.54 14.71
C PHE A 374 4.23 10.17 14.32
N GLU A 375 3.40 10.12 13.28
CA GLU A 375 3.18 8.88 12.52
C GLU A 375 4.44 8.56 11.70
N VAL A 376 4.59 7.30 11.33
CA VAL A 376 5.72 6.85 10.52
C VAL A 376 5.21 6.34 9.19
N GLU A 377 5.75 6.87 8.10
CA GLU A 377 5.39 6.46 6.75
C GLU A 377 6.64 6.02 6.00
N ILE A 378 6.60 4.81 5.45
CA ILE A 378 7.58 4.35 4.45
C ILE A 378 7.04 4.70 3.08
N ALA A 379 7.85 5.36 2.27
CA ALA A 379 7.50 5.72 0.91
C ALA A 379 8.51 5.17 -0.09
N PHE A 380 8.01 4.78 -1.26
CA PHE A 380 8.89 4.53 -2.39
C PHE A 380 9.53 5.85 -2.81
N ALA A 381 10.86 5.85 -2.92
CA ALA A 381 11.61 6.95 -3.46
C ALA A 381 12.79 6.38 -4.25
N GLN A 382 12.83 6.70 -5.54
CA GLN A 382 13.95 6.31 -6.37
C GLN A 382 15.17 7.11 -5.94
N MET A 383 16.34 6.47 -5.87
CA MET A 383 17.61 7.18 -5.70
C MET A 383 17.78 8.14 -6.88
N VAL A 384 17.55 9.42 -6.66
CA VAL A 384 18.17 10.43 -7.50
C VAL A 384 19.63 10.41 -7.08
N LYS A 385 20.46 9.69 -7.84
CA LYS A 385 21.90 9.96 -7.79
C LYS A 385 22.01 11.42 -8.19
N TYR A 386 22.19 12.32 -7.23
CA TYR A 386 22.72 13.63 -7.55
C TYR A 386 24.05 13.33 -8.23
N ALA A 387 24.11 13.52 -9.55
CA ALA A 387 25.40 13.66 -10.20
C ALA A 387 26.08 14.77 -9.42
N ALA A 388 27.18 14.46 -8.75
CA ALA A 388 27.99 15.48 -8.12
C ALA A 388 28.30 16.51 -9.21
N VAL A 389 27.75 17.71 -9.07
CA VAL A 389 28.02 18.85 -9.95
C VAL A 389 29.40 19.38 -9.59
#